data_AF-A0A0C1L0E7-F1
#
_entry.id   AF-A0A0C1L0E7-F1
#
_cell.length_a   1.000
_cell.length_b   1.000
_cell.length_c   1.000
_cell.angle_alpha   90.00
_cell.angle_beta   90.00
_cell.angle_gamma   90.00
#
_symmetry.space_group_name_H-M   'P 1'
#
loop_
_entity.id
_entity.type
_entity.pdbx_description
1 polymer ?
#
loop_
_entity_poly.entity_id
_entity_poly.type
_entity_poly.pdbx_seq_one_letter_code
_entity_poly.pdbx_strand_id
1 'polypeptide(L)' 'MTDYFFYFYAGMETMKFIAVVENKQEIDRIAEALRNMGCTIERILKRTGVISGQSGSRSLRDLAIKGIRSVEPERNVKKL' A
#
# COMPACT_ATOMS: atom_id res chain seq x y z
N MET A 1 -23.83 -2.22 -25.33
CA MET A 1 -23.04 -3.34 -24.78
C MET A 1 -21.86 -2.73 -24.05
N THR A 2 -22.11 -2.01 -22.94
CA THR A 2 -21.10 -1.10 -22.41
C THR A 2 -21.28 -0.73 -20.94
N ASP A 3 -21.78 -1.64 -20.09
CA ASP A 3 -21.96 -1.29 -18.66
C ASP A 3 -21.42 -2.35 -17.68
N TYR A 4 -20.99 -3.52 -18.15
CA TYR A 4 -20.46 -4.57 -17.27
C TYR A 4 -19.03 -4.32 -16.77
N PHE A 5 -18.27 -3.44 -17.42
CA PHE A 5 -16.89 -3.12 -16.99
C PHE A 5 -16.84 -2.20 -15.76
N PHE A 6 -17.86 -1.35 -15.57
CA PHE A 6 -17.90 -0.41 -14.44
C PHE A 6 -18.29 -1.09 -13.12
N TYR A 7 -19.18 -2.08 -13.15
CA TYR A 7 -19.60 -2.80 -11.94
C TYR A 7 -18.53 -3.74 -11.36
N PHE A 8 -17.52 -4.15 -12.13
CA PHE A 8 -16.44 -5.00 -11.62
C PHE A 8 -15.45 -4.24 -10.71
N TYR A 9 -15.34 -2.92 -10.87
CA TYR A 9 -14.49 -2.06 -10.03
C TYR A 9 -15.19 -1.51 -8.78
N ALA A 10 -16.52 -1.62 -8.72
CA ALA A 10 -17.33 -1.04 -7.64
C ALA A 10 -17.20 -1.75 -6.29
N GLY A 11 -16.44 -2.85 -6.20
CA GLY A 11 -16.32 -3.69 -5.00
C GLY A 11 -14.90 -3.95 -4.51
N MET A 12 -13.88 -3.28 -5.05
CA MET A 12 -12.51 -3.46 -4.56
C MET A 12 -12.23 -2.45 -3.45
N GLU A 13 -12.49 -2.84 -2.21
CA GLU A 13 -12.16 -2.03 -1.04
C GLU A 13 -10.64 -1.74 -1.03
N THR A 14 -10.28 -0.49 -1.34
CA THR A 14 -8.90 -0.05 -1.23
C THR A 14 -8.57 0.14 0.25
N MET A 15 -7.60 -0.64 0.74
CA MET A 15 -7.15 -0.49 2.12
C MET A 15 -5.95 0.43 2.20
N LYS A 16 -6.02 1.40 3.10
CA LYS A 16 -4.85 2.17 3.51
C LYS A 16 -3.90 1.29 4.30
N PHE A 17 -2.62 1.47 4.07
CA PHE A 17 -1.58 0.69 4.72
C PHE A 17 -0.40 1.54 5.15
N ILE A 18 0.32 1.00 6.12
CA ILE A 18 1.62 1.46 6.59
C ILE A 18 2.58 0.28 6.44
N ALA A 19 3.62 0.46 5.64
CA ALA A 19 4.70 -0.50 5.45
C ALA A 19 5.99 0.04 6.08
N VAL A 20 6.70 -0.82 6.80
CA VAL A 20 8.00 -0.53 7.40
C VAL A 20 9.06 -1.31 6.62
N VAL A 21 10.07 -0.63 6.09
CA VAL A 21 11.16 -1.26 5.34
C VAL A 21 12.27 -1.77 6.27
N GLU A 22 12.93 -2.85 5.88
CA GLU A 22 14.09 -3.41 6.58
C GLU A 22 15.32 -2.50 6.44
N ASN A 23 15.61 -2.07 5.21
CA ASN A 23 16.73 -1.19 4.88
C ASN A 23 16.24 0.15 4.33
N LYS A 24 16.54 1.22 5.05
CA LYS A 24 16.14 2.60 4.68
C LYS A 24 16.77 3.08 3.38
N GLN A 25 17.93 2.53 2.99
CA GLN A 25 18.59 2.86 1.72
C GLN A 25 17.82 2.32 0.51
N GLU A 26 16.99 1.30 0.70
CA GLU A 26 16.19 0.67 -0.36
C GLU A 26 14.76 1.23 -0.44
N ILE A 27 14.41 2.20 0.41
CA ILE A 27 13.03 2.68 0.55
C ILE A 27 12.44 3.21 -0.77
N ASP A 28 13.25 3.88 -1.59
CA ASP A 28 12.81 4.42 -2.87
C ASP A 28 12.52 3.29 -3.87
N ARG A 29 13.37 2.26 -3.91
CA ARG A 29 13.18 1.06 -4.74
C ARG A 29 11.94 0.28 -4.31
N ILE A 30 11.72 0.14 -3.00
CA ILE A 30 10.55 -0.56 -2.44
C ILE A 30 9.27 0.23 -2.76
N ALA A 31 9.29 1.57 -2.62
CA ALA A 31 8.16 2.40 -2.97
C ALA A 31 7.80 2.29 -4.46
N GLU A 32 8.79 2.22 -5.34
CA GLU A 32 8.58 2.00 -6.77
C GLU A 32 8.02 0.60 -7.08
N ALA A 33 8.51 -0.44 -6.41
CA ALA A 33 7.96 -1.79 -6.50
C ALA A 33 6.48 -1.83 -6.10
N LEU A 34 6.11 -1.17 -5.00
CA LEU A 34 4.71 -1.06 -4.56
C LEU A 34 3.85 -0.32 -5.59
N ARG A 35 4.36 0.75 -6.23
CA ARG A 35 3.65 1.44 -7.32
C ARG A 35 3.42 0.52 -8.52
N ASN A 36 4.45 -0.24 -8.91
CA ASN A 36 4.35 -1.20 -10.02
C ASN A 36 3.36 -2.34 -9.74
N MET A 37 3.10 -2.63 -8.48
CA MET A 37 2.07 -3.60 -8.06
C MET A 37 0.63 -3.04 -8.10
N GLY A 38 0.48 -1.73 -8.38
CA GLY A 38 -0.80 -1.04 -8.41
C GLY A 38 -1.16 -0.31 -7.12
N CYS A 39 -0.21 -0.14 -6.19
CA CYS A 39 -0.45 0.66 -4.99
C CYS A 39 -0.22 2.16 -5.25
N THR A 40 -1.02 2.99 -4.58
CA THR A 40 -0.81 4.43 -4.58
C THR A 40 -0.02 4.81 -3.34
N ILE A 41 1.20 5.35 -3.53
CA ILE A 41 2.03 5.80 -2.41
C ILE A 41 1.69 7.25 -2.07
N GLU A 42 1.18 7.48 -0.85
CA GLU A 42 0.80 8.81 -0.35
C GLU A 42 1.97 9.50 0.35
N ARG A 43 2.80 8.74 1.11
CA ARG A 43 3.90 9.31 1.88
C ARG A 43 5.07 8.33 2.02
N ILE A 44 6.28 8.87 1.98
CA ILE A 44 7.53 8.15 2.22
C ILE A 44 8.33 8.90 3.29
N LEU A 45 8.51 8.28 4.45
CA LEU A 45 9.29 8.79 5.56
C LEU A 45 10.66 8.10 5.58
N LYS A 46 11.60 8.61 4.76
CA LYS A 46 12.93 8.00 4.58
C LYS A 46 13.72 7.82 5.88
N ARG A 47 13.63 8.79 6.80
CA ARG A 47 14.35 8.76 8.08
C ARG A 47 13.92 7.60 8.98
N THR A 48 12.61 7.29 9.00
CA THR A 48 12.04 6.22 9.83
C THR A 48 11.92 4.90 9.09
N GLY A 49 12.01 4.90 7.75
CA GLY A 49 11.82 3.69 6.95
C GLY A 49 10.36 3.31 6.77
N VAL A 50 9.46 4.30 6.73
CA VAL A 50 8.00 4.06 6.66
C VAL A 50 7.44 4.55 5.33
N ILE A 51 6.60 3.73 4.71
CA ILE A 51 5.84 4.05 3.49
C ILE A 51 4.37 3.91 3.84
N SER A 52 3.54 4.90 3.50
CA SER A 52 2.09 4.78 3.63
C SER A 52 1.39 5.06 2.31
N GLY A 53 0.27 4.38 2.10
CA GLY A 53 -0.44 4.45 0.84
C GLY A 53 -1.71 3.61 0.82
N GLN A 54 -2.24 3.42 -0.38
CA GLN A 54 -3.41 2.59 -0.64
C GLN A 54 -3.00 1.37 -1.44
N SER A 55 -3.45 0.20 -0.99
CA SER A 55 -3.18 -1.10 -1.61
C SER A 55 -3.82 -1.27 -2.99
N GLY A 56 -4.76 -0.39 -3.35
CA GLY A 56 -5.55 -0.52 -4.57
C GLY A 56 -6.44 -1.76 -4.48
N SER A 57 -6.42 -2.59 -5.50
CA SER A 57 -7.16 -3.85 -5.59
C SER A 57 -6.50 -5.04 -4.87
N ARG A 58 -5.32 -4.84 -4.27
CA ARG A 58 -4.49 -5.91 -3.69
C ARG A 58 -4.75 -6.10 -2.20
N SER A 59 -4.58 -7.33 -1.72
CA SER A 59 -4.60 -7.60 -0.29
C SER A 59 -3.27 -7.19 0.35
N LEU A 60 -3.28 -6.80 1.63
CA LEU A 60 -2.05 -6.43 2.34
C LEU A 60 -1.04 -7.58 2.45
N ARG A 61 -1.51 -8.83 2.39
CA ARG A 61 -0.63 -10.02 2.39
C ARG A 61 0.21 -10.07 1.11
N ASP A 62 -0.35 -9.64 -0.01
CA ASP A 62 0.36 -9.60 -1.29
C ASP A 62 1.44 -8.50 -1.30
N LEU A 63 1.31 -7.49 -0.43
CA LEU A 63 2.27 -6.38 -0.30
C LEU A 63 3.50 -6.74 0.53
N ALA A 64 3.55 -7.92 1.16
CA ALA A 64 4.69 -8.41 1.93
C ALA A 64 5.85 -8.86 1.01
N ILE A 65 6.41 -7.91 0.26
CA ILE A 65 7.55 -8.14 -0.64
C ILE A 65 8.88 -8.10 0.11
N LYS A 66 9.92 -8.67 -0.50
CA LYS A 66 11.28 -8.66 0.05
C LYS A 66 11.75 -7.23 0.36
N GLY A 67 12.31 -7.03 1.55
CA GLY A 67 12.77 -5.72 2.04
C GLY A 67 11.72 -4.95 2.84
N ILE A 68 10.49 -5.45 2.94
CA ILE A 68 9.47 -4.92 3.86
C ILE A 68 9.46 -5.78 5.13
N ARG A 69 9.71 -5.14 6.27
CA ARG A 69 9.70 -5.74 7.60
C ARG A 69 8.29 -6.04 8.07
N SER A 70 7.35 -5.12 7.85
CA SER A 70 5.94 -5.29 8.22
C SER A 70 5.02 -4.44 7.36
N VAL A 71 3.80 -4.92 7.14
CA VAL A 71 2.70 -4.18 6.51
C VAL A 71 1.49 -4.27 7.42
N GLU A 72 0.93 -3.13 7.79
CA GLU A 72 -0.25 -3.04 8.63
C GLU A 72 -1.31 -2.16 7.97
N PRO A 73 -2.62 -2.46 8.16
CA PRO A 73 -3.67 -1.54 7.75
C PRO A 73 -3.58 -0.26 8.56
N GLU A 74 -3.71 0.90 7.90
CA GLU A 74 -3.83 2.17 8.60
C GLU A 74 -5.17 2.21 9.35
N ARG A 75 -5.13 2.11 10.67
CA ARG A 75 -6.33 2.23 11.51
C ARG A 75 -6.52 3.69 11.89
N ASN A 76 -7.62 4.29 11.44
CA ASN A 76 -8.08 5.53 12.01
C ASN A 76 -8.59 5.25 13.42
N VAL A 77 -7.83 5.64 14.43
CA VAL A 77 -8.31 5.66 15.81
C VAL A 77 -9.33 6.79 15.88
N LYS A 78 -10.63 6.46 15.74
CA LYS A 78 -11.68 7.39 16.16
C LYS A 78 -11.48 7.59 17.67
N LYS A 79 -10.99 8.78 18.05
CA LYS A 79 -11.10 9.24 19.43
C LYS A 79 -12.59 9.19 19.79
N LEU A 80 -12.92 8.35 20.77
CA LEU A 80 -14.19 8.37 21.49
C LEU A 80 -14.26 9.65 22.34
#